data_AF-A0A2G9YAC5-F1
#
_entry.id   AF-A0A2G9YAC5-F1
#
_cell.length_a   1.000
_cell.length_b   1.000
_cell.length_c   1.000
_cell.angle_alpha   90.00
_cell.angle_beta   90.00
_cell.angle_gamma   90.00
#
_symmetry.space_group_name_H-M   'P 1'
#
loop_
_entity.id
_entity.type
_entity.pdbx_description
1 polymer ?
#
loop_
_entity_poly.entity_id
_entity_poly.type
_entity_poly.pdbx_seq_one_letter_code
_entity_poly.pdbx_strand_id
1 'polypeptide(L)'
;MIEKDIMMSVEDKENWKLGEKVKGMRADQGMSLRMLGKKSGISPAMISMIENNRVSPTLTKLHKLLAALGTTFGDFFSNTVENQITFYFPKGKMKTIGSKRRRYTIILPRHRDIKMQMVREEISPDDKPEMETHGFDVAGYLLEGGPLKL
;
A
#
# COMPACT_ATOMS: atom_id res chain seq x y z
N MET A 1 16.16 -14.07 -3.88
CA MET A 1 16.01 -14.39 -2.43
C MET A 1 15.16 -13.36 -1.69
N ILE A 2 15.21 -12.07 -2.04
CA ILE A 2 14.42 -11.00 -1.39
C ILE A 2 12.89 -11.14 -1.62
N GLU A 3 12.47 -11.67 -2.76
CA GLU A 3 11.03 -11.86 -3.07
C GLU A 3 10.34 -12.92 -2.19
N LYS A 4 11.10 -13.92 -1.71
CA LYS A 4 10.55 -14.99 -0.87
C LYS A 4 10.28 -14.51 0.56
N ASP A 5 11.14 -13.65 1.08
CA ASP A 5 11.00 -13.09 2.43
C ASP A 5 9.82 -12.11 2.52
N ILE A 6 9.55 -11.36 1.44
CA ILE A 6 8.36 -10.51 1.35
C ILE A 6 7.09 -11.37 1.29
N MET A 7 7.09 -12.47 0.52
CA MET A 7 5.96 -13.41 0.43
C MET A 7 5.69 -14.17 1.74
N MET A 8 6.74 -14.60 2.46
CA MET A 8 6.60 -15.36 3.71
C MET A 8 6.12 -14.51 4.90
N SER A 9 6.27 -13.18 4.85
CA SER A 9 5.77 -12.28 5.90
C SER A 9 4.26 -12.01 5.85
N VAL A 10 3.58 -12.41 4.77
CA VAL A 10 2.14 -12.19 4.55
C VAL A 10 1.29 -13.36 5.06
N GLU A 11 1.91 -14.46 5.48
CA GLU A 11 1.18 -15.73 5.65
C GLU A 11 0.39 -15.89 6.95
N ASP A 12 0.49 -15.01 7.96
CA ASP A 12 -0.11 -15.33 9.28
C ASP A 12 -0.96 -14.29 10.01
N LYS A 13 -1.15 -13.06 9.51
CA LYS A 13 -2.03 -12.09 10.21
C LYS A 13 -2.78 -11.16 9.28
N GLU A 14 -3.86 -11.68 8.73
CA GLU A 14 -5.21 -11.10 8.83
C GLU A 14 -6.10 -11.93 7.91
N ASN A 15 -7.25 -12.36 8.41
CA ASN A 15 -8.30 -12.95 7.60
C ASN A 15 -8.94 -11.83 6.76
N TRP A 16 -8.13 -11.28 5.87
CA TRP A 16 -8.45 -10.25 4.93
C TRP A 16 -9.45 -10.83 3.95
N LYS A 17 -10.64 -10.27 3.93
CA LYS A 17 -11.73 -10.77 3.11
C LYS A 17 -11.58 -10.30 1.65
N LEU A 18 -10.47 -10.69 1.01
CA LEU A 18 -10.17 -10.41 -0.40
C LEU A 18 -11.37 -10.74 -1.29
N GLY A 19 -11.97 -11.91 -1.06
CA GLY A 19 -13.15 -12.36 -1.78
C GLY A 19 -14.32 -11.41 -1.64
N GLU A 20 -14.59 -10.90 -0.44
CA GLU A 20 -15.67 -9.93 -0.22
C GLU A 20 -15.38 -8.59 -0.92
N LYS A 21 -14.13 -8.12 -0.92
CA LYS A 21 -13.76 -6.89 -1.63
C LYS A 21 -13.93 -7.03 -3.14
N VAL A 22 -13.46 -8.15 -3.72
CA VAL A 22 -13.66 -8.47 -5.14
C VAL A 22 -15.16 -8.55 -5.47
N LYS A 23 -15.95 -9.19 -4.61
CA LYS A 23 -17.41 -9.28 -4.75
C LYS A 23 -18.09 -7.92 -4.73
N GLY A 24 -17.70 -7.05 -3.80
CA GLY A 24 -18.20 -5.67 -3.71
C GLY A 24 -17.93 -4.89 -4.99
N MET A 25 -16.68 -4.85 -5.44
CA MET A 25 -16.29 -4.18 -6.69
C MET A 25 -17.04 -4.71 -7.90
N ARG A 26 -17.25 -6.03 -7.99
CA ARG A 26 -18.05 -6.64 -9.06
C ARG A 26 -19.52 -6.19 -8.98
N ALA A 27 -20.11 -6.21 -7.80
CA ALA A 27 -21.51 -5.84 -7.57
C ALA A 27 -21.77 -4.35 -7.83
N ASP A 28 -20.86 -3.47 -7.41
CA ASP A 28 -20.93 -2.02 -7.62
C ASP A 28 -20.94 -1.64 -9.11
N GLN A 29 -20.28 -2.46 -9.94
CA GLN A 29 -20.29 -2.32 -11.40
C GLN A 29 -21.46 -3.06 -12.08
N GLY A 30 -22.40 -3.62 -11.32
CA GLY A 30 -23.53 -4.40 -11.85
C GLY A 30 -23.12 -5.68 -12.60
N MET A 31 -21.89 -6.16 -12.40
CA MET A 31 -21.35 -7.29 -13.14
C MET A 31 -21.85 -8.62 -12.57
N SER A 32 -22.39 -9.49 -13.43
CA SER A 32 -22.62 -10.89 -13.07
C SER A 32 -21.30 -11.66 -13.04
N LEU A 33 -21.27 -12.80 -12.34
CA LEU A 33 -20.09 -13.69 -12.35
C LEU A 33 -19.69 -14.10 -13.77
N ARG A 34 -20.66 -14.28 -14.67
CA ARG A 34 -20.43 -14.60 -16.08
C ARG A 34 -19.81 -13.43 -16.84
N MET A 35 -20.22 -12.20 -16.57
CA MET A 35 -19.62 -11.01 -17.18
C MET A 35 -18.17 -10.82 -16.73
N LEU A 36 -17.92 -10.91 -15.41
CA LEU A 36 -16.56 -10.81 -14.89
C LEU A 36 -15.68 -11.96 -15.42
N GLY A 37 -16.20 -13.18 -15.48
CA GLY A 37 -15.46 -14.32 -16.02
C GLY A 37 -15.11 -14.17 -17.49
N LYS A 38 -16.01 -13.63 -18.32
CA LYS A 38 -15.71 -13.31 -19.73
C LYS A 38 -14.59 -12.26 -19.84
N LYS A 39 -14.58 -11.26 -18.97
CA LYS A 39 -13.61 -10.16 -18.99
C LYS A 39 -12.24 -10.55 -18.41
N SER A 40 -12.20 -11.39 -17.37
CA SER A 40 -10.97 -11.82 -16.72
C SER A 40 -10.37 -13.12 -17.28
N GLY A 41 -11.14 -13.87 -18.07
CA GLY A 41 -10.75 -15.21 -18.55
C GLY A 41 -10.73 -16.26 -17.43
N ILE A 42 -11.46 -16.04 -16.35
CA ILE A 42 -11.58 -16.96 -15.21
C ILE A 42 -13.00 -17.52 -15.18
N SER A 43 -13.15 -18.82 -14.88
CA SER A 43 -14.47 -19.44 -14.87
C SER A 43 -15.38 -18.82 -13.78
N PRO A 44 -16.69 -18.64 -14.04
CA PRO A 44 -17.62 -18.11 -13.04
C PRO A 44 -17.64 -18.90 -11.73
N ALA A 45 -17.43 -20.22 -11.79
CA ALA A 45 -17.33 -21.08 -10.62
C ALA A 45 -16.10 -20.75 -9.77
N MET A 46 -14.94 -20.53 -10.39
CA MET A 46 -13.72 -20.12 -9.68
C MET A 46 -13.86 -18.74 -9.06
N ILE A 47 -14.48 -17.79 -9.77
CA ILE A 47 -14.78 -16.46 -9.23
C ILE A 47 -15.69 -16.58 -8.01
N SER A 48 -16.74 -17.39 -8.07
CA SER A 48 -17.62 -17.64 -6.92
C SER A 48 -16.85 -18.23 -5.73
N MET A 49 -15.95 -19.19 -5.95
CA MET A 49 -15.12 -19.75 -4.88
C MET A 49 -14.18 -18.70 -4.26
N ILE A 50 -13.59 -17.83 -5.08
CA ILE A 50 -12.75 -16.72 -4.61
C ILE A 50 -13.58 -15.72 -3.80
N GLU A 51 -14.71 -15.27 -4.34
CA GLU A 51 -15.58 -14.28 -3.69
C GLU A 51 -16.17 -14.73 -2.36
N ASN A 52 -16.37 -16.05 -2.20
CA ASN A 52 -16.83 -16.65 -0.95
C ASN A 52 -15.67 -17.16 -0.07
N ASN A 53 -14.43 -16.72 -0.33
CA ASN A 53 -13.21 -17.10 0.41
C ASN A 53 -12.99 -18.62 0.55
N ARG A 54 -13.54 -19.42 -0.37
CA ARG A 54 -13.33 -20.88 -0.40
C ARG A 54 -11.99 -21.27 -1.00
N VAL A 55 -11.45 -20.42 -1.88
CA VAL A 55 -10.16 -20.62 -2.54
C VAL A 55 -9.43 -19.30 -2.61
N SER A 56 -8.15 -19.29 -2.26
CA SER A 56 -7.28 -18.13 -2.50
C SER A 56 -6.82 -18.12 -3.97
N PRO A 57 -6.99 -17.01 -4.70
CA PRO A 57 -6.49 -16.90 -6.07
C PRO A 57 -4.95 -16.85 -6.08
N THR A 58 -4.34 -17.40 -7.13
CA THR A 58 -2.92 -17.09 -7.40
C THR A 58 -2.77 -15.61 -7.75
N LEU A 59 -1.56 -15.06 -7.58
CA LEU A 59 -1.28 -13.66 -7.93
C LEU A 59 -1.71 -13.32 -9.36
N THR A 60 -1.45 -14.21 -10.31
CA THR A 60 -1.86 -14.05 -11.71
C THR A 60 -3.39 -14.01 -11.88
N LYS A 61 -4.14 -14.86 -11.17
CA LYS A 61 -5.60 -14.86 -11.23
C LYS A 61 -6.18 -13.60 -10.59
N LEU A 62 -5.62 -13.18 -9.47
CA LEU A 62 -6.00 -11.93 -8.83
C LEU A 62 -5.74 -10.74 -9.75
N HIS A 63 -4.56 -10.64 -10.36
CA HIS A 63 -4.24 -9.59 -11.33
C HIS A 63 -5.26 -9.52 -12.47
N LYS A 64 -5.64 -10.68 -13.05
CA LYS A 64 -6.67 -10.74 -14.10
C LYS A 64 -8.04 -10.26 -13.62
N LEU A 65 -8.44 -10.58 -12.39
CA LEU A 65 -9.69 -10.07 -11.81
C LEU A 65 -9.63 -8.56 -11.62
N LEU A 66 -8.55 -8.03 -11.05
CA LEU A 66 -8.38 -6.61 -10.80
C LEU A 66 -8.36 -5.81 -12.11
N ALA A 67 -7.64 -6.28 -13.12
CA ALA A 67 -7.63 -5.69 -14.45
C ALA A 67 -9.04 -5.69 -15.09
N ALA A 68 -9.79 -6.79 -14.96
CA ALA A 68 -11.16 -6.86 -15.43
C ALA A 68 -12.11 -5.93 -14.66
N LEU A 69 -11.85 -5.68 -13.38
CA LEU A 69 -12.59 -4.71 -12.56
C LEU A 69 -12.09 -3.27 -12.73
N GLY A 70 -11.06 -3.03 -13.56
CA GLY A 70 -10.52 -1.69 -13.83
C GLY A 70 -9.74 -1.09 -12.66
N THR A 71 -9.10 -1.92 -11.83
CA THR A 71 -8.27 -1.49 -10.69
C THR A 71 -6.86 -2.07 -10.77
N THR A 72 -5.95 -1.53 -9.97
CA THR A 72 -4.58 -2.03 -9.80
C THR A 72 -4.42 -2.74 -8.46
N PHE A 73 -3.31 -3.47 -8.28
CA PHE A 73 -2.97 -3.99 -6.94
C PHE A 73 -2.82 -2.87 -5.91
N GLY A 74 -2.18 -1.76 -6.28
CA GLY A 74 -2.01 -0.60 -5.41
C GLY A 74 -3.34 -0.07 -4.90
N ASP A 75 -4.29 0.15 -5.81
CA ASP A 75 -5.62 0.66 -5.47
C ASP A 75 -6.46 -0.39 -4.72
N PHE A 76 -6.31 -1.66 -5.08
CA PHE A 76 -7.01 -2.76 -4.43
C PHE A 76 -6.56 -2.93 -2.98
N PHE A 77 -5.29 -2.66 -2.64
CA PHE A 77 -4.77 -2.79 -1.28
C PHE A 77 -4.72 -1.47 -0.49
N SER A 78 -4.86 -0.30 -1.15
CA SER A 78 -4.84 1.00 -0.49
C SER A 78 -6.11 1.28 0.35
N ASN A 79 -7.27 0.80 -0.09
CA ASN A 79 -8.59 1.04 0.54
C ASN A 79 -8.89 0.12 1.75
N THR A 80 -7.89 -0.20 2.54
CA THR A 80 -8.04 -1.30 3.51
C THR A 80 -7.34 -1.06 4.82
N VAL A 81 -6.78 0.14 4.99
CA VAL A 81 -6.81 0.76 6.30
C VAL A 81 -8.25 1.24 6.46
N GLU A 82 -9.02 0.49 7.24
CA GLU A 82 -10.33 0.90 7.69
C GLU A 82 -10.27 2.36 8.13
N ASN A 83 -11.11 3.18 7.50
CA ASN A 83 -11.02 4.62 7.47
C ASN A 83 -11.49 5.21 8.81
N GLN A 84 -10.76 4.96 9.89
CA GLN A 84 -10.76 5.88 11.01
C GLN A 84 -9.84 7.02 10.60
N ILE A 85 -10.43 8.17 10.26
CA ILE A 85 -9.67 9.42 10.13
C ILE A 85 -9.02 9.66 11.49
N THR A 86 -7.79 9.17 11.65
CA THR A 86 -7.06 9.26 12.90
C THR A 86 -6.14 10.45 12.73
N PHE A 87 -6.55 11.61 13.25
CA PHE A 87 -5.73 12.83 13.26
C PHE A 87 -4.56 12.74 14.26
N TYR A 88 -4.48 11.63 14.99
CA TYR A 88 -3.47 11.38 16.00
C TYR A 88 -2.58 10.20 15.58
N PHE A 89 -1.29 10.46 15.43
CA PHE A 89 -0.29 9.46 15.02
C PHE A 89 0.67 9.20 16.19
N PRO A 90 0.43 8.17 17.03
CA PRO A 90 1.28 7.91 18.18
C PRO A 90 2.70 7.58 17.74
N LYS A 91 3.70 8.15 18.43
CA LYS A 91 5.13 7.89 18.16
C LYS A 91 5.47 6.40 18.08
N GLY A 92 4.91 5.58 18.96
CA GLY A 92 5.16 4.13 19.00
C GLY A 92 4.64 3.34 17.78
N LYS A 93 3.80 3.96 16.93
CA LYS A 93 3.31 3.37 15.67
C LYS A 93 4.01 3.92 14.43
N MET A 94 4.91 4.89 14.59
CA MET A 94 5.66 5.46 13.46
C MET A 94 6.63 4.44 12.89
N LYS A 95 6.72 4.40 11.56
CA LYS A 95 7.66 3.53 10.85
C LYS A 95 8.90 4.32 10.47
N THR A 96 10.06 3.77 10.81
CA THR A 96 11.36 4.30 10.39
C THR A 96 11.90 3.45 9.25
N ILE A 97 12.30 4.10 8.17
CA ILE A 97 12.93 3.52 6.99
C ILE A 97 14.26 4.21 6.72
N GLY A 98 15.16 3.55 5.99
CA GLY A 98 16.44 4.13 5.59
C GLY A 98 17.63 3.29 6.01
N SER A 99 18.79 3.93 6.10
CA SER A 99 20.09 3.31 6.39
C SER A 99 20.64 3.79 7.73
N LYS A 100 21.84 3.32 8.12
CA LYS A 100 22.56 3.86 9.29
C LYS A 100 22.92 5.35 9.13
N ARG A 101 23.13 5.81 7.89
CA ARG A 101 23.55 7.19 7.59
C ARG A 101 22.38 8.16 7.46
N ARG A 102 21.22 7.68 7.03
CA ARG A 102 20.04 8.53 6.83
C ARG A 102 18.78 7.77 7.14
N ARG A 103 17.98 8.28 8.07
CA ARG A 103 16.72 7.68 8.50
C ARG A 103 15.57 8.62 8.27
N TYR A 104 14.47 8.06 7.79
CA TYR A 104 13.19 8.74 7.65
C TYR A 104 12.18 8.08 8.57
N THR A 105 11.67 8.82 9.54
CA THR A 105 10.55 8.38 10.37
C THR A 105 9.28 9.04 9.86
N ILE A 106 8.32 8.23 9.42
CA ILE A 106 7.05 8.71 8.89
C ILE A 106 6.20 9.24 10.05
N ILE A 107 6.02 10.56 10.09
CA ILE A 107 5.20 11.25 11.10
C ILE A 107 3.74 11.27 10.65
N LEU A 108 3.52 11.65 9.39
CA LEU A 108 2.21 11.70 8.75
C LEU A 108 2.27 10.91 7.44
N PRO A 109 1.69 9.70 7.37
CA PRO A 109 1.60 8.95 6.12
C PRO A 109 0.64 9.66 5.15
N ARG A 110 0.80 9.39 3.86
CA ARG A 110 -0.16 9.85 2.84
C ARG A 110 -1.57 9.37 3.21
N HIS A 111 -2.52 10.29 3.19
CA HIS A 111 -3.94 10.02 3.38
C HIS A 111 -4.70 10.43 2.12
N ARG A 112 -5.87 9.83 1.88
CA ARG A 112 -6.71 10.20 0.71
C ARG A 112 -7.06 11.69 0.71
N ASP A 113 -7.41 12.21 1.88
CA ASP A 113 -7.84 13.60 2.07
C ASP A 113 -6.68 14.55 2.43
N ILE A 114 -5.50 14.01 2.76
CA ILE A 114 -4.31 14.81 3.12
C ILE A 114 -3.22 14.51 2.10
N LYS A 115 -3.06 15.43 1.13
CA LYS A 115 -2.03 15.33 0.09
C LYS A 115 -0.61 15.61 0.60
N MET A 116 -0.48 16.09 1.84
CA MET A 116 0.79 16.36 2.50
C MET A 116 1.35 15.09 3.14
N GLN A 117 2.66 14.91 3.01
CA GLN A 117 3.41 13.89 3.73
C GLN A 117 4.38 14.59 4.69
N MET A 118 4.53 14.07 5.91
CA MET A 118 5.50 14.61 6.87
C MET A 118 6.41 13.50 7.38
N VAL A 119 7.70 13.76 7.34
CA VAL A 119 8.74 12.86 7.83
C VAL A 119 9.68 13.60 8.76
N ARG A 120 10.19 12.90 9.78
CA ARG A 120 11.42 13.32 10.47
C ARG A 120 12.57 12.68 9.74
N GLU A 121 13.48 13.51 9.30
CA GLU A 121 14.70 13.07 8.66
C GLU A 121 15.88 13.24 9.63
N GLU A 122 16.69 12.21 9.77
CA GLU A 122 17.91 12.21 10.58
C GLU A 122 19.07 11.83 9.67
N ILE A 123 19.99 12.78 9.47
CA ILE A 123 21.16 12.66 8.61
C ILE A 123 22.39 12.55 9.51
N SER A 124 23.22 11.54 9.26
CA SER A 124 24.52 11.37 9.94
C SER A 124 25.50 12.45 9.48
N PRO A 125 26.39 12.95 10.35
CA PRO A 125 27.47 13.86 9.94
C PRO A 125 28.40 13.27 8.84
N ASP A 126 28.49 11.95 8.75
CA ASP A 126 29.29 11.24 7.73
C ASP A 126 28.56 11.05 6.40
N ASP A 127 27.28 11.43 6.33
CA ASP A 127 26.51 11.32 5.11
C ASP A 127 26.90 12.43 4.13
N LYS A 128 26.90 12.10 2.85
CA LYS A 128 27.18 13.03 1.76
C LYS A 128 25.94 13.08 0.86
N PRO A 129 24.88 13.80 1.28
CA PRO A 129 23.66 13.85 0.51
C PRO A 129 23.89 14.57 -0.82
N GLU A 130 23.35 14.01 -1.89
CA GLU A 130 23.26 14.70 -3.17
C GLU A 130 22.02 15.60 -3.18
N MET A 131 22.01 16.60 -4.07
CA MET A 131 20.82 17.44 -4.27
C MET A 131 19.67 16.59 -4.83
N GLU A 132 18.58 16.50 -4.06
CA GLU A 132 17.38 15.80 -4.49
C GLU A 132 16.42 16.76 -5.20
N THR A 133 15.79 16.26 -6.27
CA THR A 133 14.70 16.96 -6.97
C THR A 133 13.41 16.19 -6.75
N HIS A 134 12.37 16.88 -6.29
CA HIS A 134 11.05 16.29 -6.07
C HIS A 134 10.02 16.93 -6.99
N GLY A 135 9.05 16.13 -7.46
CA GLY A 135 7.91 16.63 -8.25
C GLY A 135 6.79 17.25 -7.40
N PHE A 136 7.10 17.69 -6.18
CA PHE A 136 6.15 18.26 -5.23
C PHE A 136 6.85 19.30 -4.35
N ASP A 137 6.07 20.22 -3.79
CA ASP A 137 6.58 21.22 -2.87
C ASP A 137 7.08 20.57 -1.58
N VAL A 138 8.27 20.96 -1.15
CA VAL A 138 8.89 20.49 0.09
C VAL A 138 9.01 21.67 1.05
N ALA A 139 8.58 21.47 2.28
CA ALA A 139 8.79 22.38 3.39
C ALA A 139 9.33 21.61 4.58
N GLY A 140 10.24 22.22 5.34
CA GLY A 140 10.89 21.59 6.47
C GLY A 140 11.44 22.61 7.45
N TYR A 141 11.78 22.14 8.65
CA TYR A 141 12.40 22.92 9.70
C TYR A 141 13.53 22.10 10.35
N LEU A 142 14.63 22.77 10.68
CA LEU A 142 15.74 22.13 11.39
C LEU A 142 15.34 21.99 12.86
N LEU A 143 15.21 20.74 13.31
CA LEU A 143 14.93 20.42 14.71
C LEU A 143 16.19 20.52 15.57
N GLU A 144 17.26 19.88 15.11
CA GLU A 144 18.51 19.72 15.84
C GLU A 144 19.67 19.63 14.85
N GLY A 145 20.87 20.05 15.27
CA GLY A 145 22.07 20.06 14.44
C GLY A 145 22.37 21.43 13.83
N GLY A 146 23.14 21.43 12.75
CA GLY A 146 23.59 22.63 12.06
C GLY A 146 23.75 22.39 10.56
N PRO A 147 24.14 23.40 9.78
CA PRO A 147 24.33 23.25 8.34
C PRO A 147 25.32 22.11 8.06
N LEU A 148 24.93 21.19 7.18
CA LEU A 148 25.89 20.24 6.62
C LEU A 148 26.99 21.05 5.94
N LYS A 149 28.25 20.74 6.25
CA LYS A 149 29.38 21.23 5.46
C LYS A 149 29.33 20.47 4.13
N LEU A 150 28.70 21.09 3.13
CA LEU A 150 28.65 20.62 1.74
C LEU A 150 30.06 20.55 1.13
#